data_AF-A0A821Z9Q9-F1
#
_entry.id   AF-A0A821Z9Q9-F1
#
_cell.length_a   1.000
_cell.length_b   1.000
_cell.length_c   1.000
_cell.angle_alpha   90.00
_cell.angle_beta   90.00
_cell.angle_gamma   90.00
#
_symmetry.space_group_name_H-M   'P 1'
#
loop_
_entity.id
_entity.type
_entity.pdbx_description
1 polymer ?
#
loop_
_entity_poly.entity_id
_entity_poly.type
_entity_poly.pdbx_seq_one_letter_code
_entity_poly.pdbx_strand_id
1 'polypeptide(L)'
;MKRNHEWINNFNEWIMSACRSNMDIKFVWSGSDAKALAYYVTDYVTKSSLSFHDSLALMIKATKDFDKKQSDSSDNIHERSRRLLLKMHNTLASQQELSGVQVASYILNFPDHYTTHEFQKIYLIGIENHLEKCLQDAKTQQENGSNMIENQTYAQIHEFEDDLDVLNEHFLIESAENNKMVFVNSRIDYQHRDNTLNNYCLYDFTSWFRKKKIDENDKRILAKTNEETTSISRGRPSNERYKFLPQHPQHFSHILMKWTKPRVPVLIGPMIPRRERDETKERYYRAILTLFVPWRTITDLCDVTET
;
A
#
# COMPACT_ATOMS: atom_id res chain seq x y z
N MET A 1 -7.26 -2.45 33.73
CA MET A 1 -8.15 -1.46 34.36
C MET A 1 -9.58 -1.98 34.29
N LYS A 2 -10.38 -1.91 35.36
CA LYS A 2 -11.78 -2.40 35.32
C LYS A 2 -12.64 -1.47 34.45
N ARG A 3 -13.67 -2.01 33.79
CA ARG A 3 -14.55 -1.27 32.85
C ARG A 3 -15.23 -0.03 33.46
N ASN A 4 -15.52 -0.04 34.76
CA ASN A 4 -16.13 1.09 35.49
C ASN A 4 -15.13 1.75 36.45
N HIS A 5 -13.86 1.86 36.06
CA HIS A 5 -12.88 2.52 36.90
C HIS A 5 -13.23 4.02 36.99
N GLU A 6 -13.22 4.58 38.19
CA GLU A 6 -13.65 5.98 38.47
C GLU A 6 -12.86 7.04 37.69
N TRP A 7 -11.64 6.68 37.25
CA TRP A 7 -10.78 7.55 36.44
C TRP A 7 -10.99 7.41 34.92
N ILE A 8 -11.91 6.55 34.48
CA ILE A 8 -12.28 6.41 33.08
C ILE A 8 -13.59 7.17 32.86
N ASN A 9 -13.48 8.33 32.20
CA ASN A 9 -14.65 9.09 31.77
C ASN A 9 -14.94 8.76 30.30
N ASN A 10 -16.09 8.13 30.03
CA ASN A 10 -16.54 7.80 28.68
C ASN A 10 -17.14 9.01 27.93
N PHE A 11 -17.24 10.17 28.60
CA PHE A 11 -17.85 11.37 28.08
C PHE A 11 -16.82 12.48 27.91
N ASN A 12 -16.94 13.23 26.82
CA ASN A 12 -16.12 14.41 26.57
C ASN A 12 -17.00 15.55 26.04
N GLU A 13 -17.09 16.63 26.81
CA GLU A 13 -17.91 17.81 26.50
C GLU A 13 -17.53 18.44 25.15
N TRP A 14 -16.24 18.59 24.88
CA TRP A 14 -15.75 19.22 23.65
C TRP A 14 -16.12 18.42 22.42
N ILE A 15 -15.94 17.10 22.47
CA ILE A 15 -16.26 16.25 21.33
C ILE A 15 -17.78 16.16 21.15
N MET A 16 -18.58 16.10 22.23
CA MET A 16 -20.03 16.19 22.08
C MET A 16 -20.48 17.51 21.46
N SER A 17 -19.89 18.64 21.87
CA SER A 17 -20.20 19.94 21.30
C SER A 17 -19.82 20.01 19.82
N ALA A 18 -18.70 19.39 19.43
CA ALA A 18 -18.23 19.35 18.05
C ALA A 18 -19.07 18.43 17.16
N CYS A 19 -19.36 17.22 17.62
CA CYS A 19 -20.10 16.20 16.87
C CYS A 19 -21.63 16.38 16.95
N ARG A 20 -22.13 17.20 17.89
CA ARG A 20 -23.56 17.42 18.17
C ARG A 20 -24.33 16.11 18.35
N SER A 21 -23.68 15.10 18.92
CA SER A 21 -24.21 13.76 19.14
C SER A 21 -23.81 13.25 20.51
N ASN A 22 -24.65 12.38 21.08
CA ASN A 22 -24.34 11.69 22.32
C ASN A 22 -23.19 10.70 22.08
N MET A 23 -22.29 10.57 23.06
CA MET A 23 -21.08 9.78 22.88
C MET A 23 -20.81 8.84 24.05
N ASP A 24 -20.24 7.68 23.72
CA ASP A 24 -19.75 6.68 24.68
C ASP A 24 -18.34 6.24 24.23
N ILE A 25 -17.31 6.94 24.74
CA ILE A 25 -15.92 6.67 24.43
C ILE A 25 -15.48 5.43 25.21
N LYS A 26 -15.03 4.38 24.50
CA LYS A 26 -14.46 3.18 25.11
C LYS A 26 -13.01 3.04 24.72
N PHE A 27 -12.15 2.86 25.71
CA PHE A 27 -10.77 2.46 25.48
C PHE A 27 -10.70 0.99 25.06
N VAL A 28 -10.11 0.74 23.90
CA VAL A 28 -9.94 -0.60 23.34
C VAL A 28 -8.45 -0.93 23.35
N TRP A 29 -8.07 -1.93 24.15
CA TRP A 29 -6.68 -2.39 24.24
C TRP A 29 -6.33 -3.33 23.08
N SER A 30 -5.06 -3.38 22.68
CA SER A 30 -4.59 -4.35 21.68
C SER A 30 -4.80 -5.78 22.17
N GLY A 31 -5.39 -6.65 21.34
CA GLY A 31 -5.62 -8.05 21.69
C GLY A 31 -6.84 -8.66 20.99
N SER A 32 -7.35 -9.77 21.55
CA SER A 32 -8.55 -10.47 21.07
C SER A 32 -9.79 -9.56 21.07
N ASP A 33 -9.94 -8.72 22.09
CA ASP A 33 -11.12 -7.86 22.26
C ASP A 33 -11.15 -6.73 21.22
N ALA A 34 -9.99 -6.14 20.89
CA ALA A 34 -9.88 -5.21 19.76
C ALA A 34 -10.23 -5.88 18.43
N LYS A 35 -9.75 -7.11 18.22
CA LYS A 35 -10.03 -7.86 17.00
C LYS A 35 -11.53 -8.17 16.88
N ALA A 36 -12.16 -8.61 17.97
CA ALA A 36 -13.59 -8.88 18.01
C ALA A 36 -14.43 -7.61 17.77
N LEU A 37 -14.04 -6.48 18.38
CA LEU A 37 -14.70 -5.20 18.15
C LEU A 37 -14.51 -4.72 16.70
N ALA A 38 -13.31 -4.88 16.12
CA ALA A 38 -13.06 -4.54 14.73
C ALA A 38 -13.97 -5.35 13.81
N TYR A 39 -14.06 -6.68 13.99
CA TYR A 39 -15.00 -7.50 13.23
C TYR A 39 -16.44 -7.06 13.40
N TYR A 40 -16.87 -6.76 14.62
CA TYR A 40 -18.22 -6.28 14.89
C TYR A 40 -18.50 -4.96 14.16
N VAL A 41 -17.61 -3.97 14.28
CA VAL A 41 -17.76 -2.69 13.59
C VAL A 41 -17.73 -2.88 12.08
N THR A 42 -16.83 -3.71 11.57
CA THR A 42 -16.75 -4.03 10.14
C THR A 42 -18.05 -4.66 9.67
N ASP A 43 -18.58 -5.69 10.34
CA ASP A 43 -19.84 -6.34 9.98
C ASP A 43 -21.00 -5.36 9.89
N TYR A 44 -21.07 -4.41 10.84
CA TYR A 44 -22.07 -3.33 10.81
C TYR A 44 -21.86 -2.33 9.67
N VAL A 45 -20.62 -1.93 9.39
CA VAL A 45 -20.29 -0.98 8.31
C VAL A 45 -20.47 -1.63 6.94
N THR A 46 -20.14 -2.90 6.79
CA THR A 46 -20.27 -3.67 5.54
C THR A 46 -21.66 -4.26 5.35
N LYS A 47 -22.57 -4.05 6.31
CA LYS A 47 -23.95 -4.52 6.21
C LYS A 47 -24.56 -3.99 4.92
N SER A 48 -24.93 -4.90 4.03
CA SER A 48 -25.48 -4.56 2.73
C SER A 48 -26.71 -3.67 2.90
N SER A 49 -26.71 -2.50 2.25
CA SER A 49 -27.83 -1.55 2.30
C SER A 49 -29.11 -2.14 1.72
N LEU A 50 -28.98 -3.11 0.81
CA LEU A 50 -30.10 -3.81 0.17
C LEU A 50 -30.04 -5.30 0.51
N SER A 51 -31.18 -5.89 0.86
CA SER A 51 -31.29 -7.34 1.04
C SER A 51 -30.99 -8.07 -0.27
N PHE A 52 -30.46 -9.28 -0.16
CA PHE A 52 -30.18 -10.14 -1.32
C PHE A 52 -31.44 -10.38 -2.17
N HIS A 53 -32.59 -10.60 -1.51
CA HIS A 53 -33.86 -10.84 -2.21
C HIS A 53 -34.35 -9.63 -3.01
N ASP A 54 -34.18 -8.42 -2.47
CA ASP A 54 -34.55 -7.18 -3.16
C ASP A 54 -33.61 -6.92 -4.35
N SER A 55 -32.31 -7.19 -4.16
CA SER A 55 -31.31 -7.11 -5.23
C SER A 55 -31.68 -8.04 -6.39
N LEU A 56 -32.02 -9.30 -6.09
CA LEU A 56 -32.47 -10.27 -7.10
C LEU A 56 -33.76 -9.81 -7.80
N ALA A 57 -34.74 -9.29 -7.06
CA ALA A 57 -35.99 -8.81 -7.65
C ALA A 57 -35.75 -7.66 -8.64
N LEU A 58 -34.87 -6.72 -8.29
CA LEU A 58 -34.47 -5.63 -9.18
C LEU A 58 -33.72 -6.13 -10.43
N MET A 59 -32.87 -7.14 -10.27
CA MET A 59 -32.15 -7.76 -11.40
C MET A 59 -33.11 -8.46 -12.36
N ILE A 60 -34.08 -9.22 -11.83
CA ILE A 60 -35.13 -9.88 -12.63
C ILE A 60 -36.01 -8.86 -13.33
N LYS A 61 -36.30 -7.72 -12.68
CA LYS A 61 -37.03 -6.62 -13.32
C LYS A 61 -36.21 -6.01 -14.46
N ALA A 62 -34.92 -5.76 -14.23
CA ALA A 62 -34.02 -5.17 -15.21
C ALA A 62 -33.84 -6.07 -16.44
N THR A 63 -33.75 -7.40 -16.28
CA THR A 63 -33.70 -8.35 -17.41
C THR A 63 -34.99 -8.33 -18.21
N LYS A 64 -36.15 -8.41 -17.56
CA LYS A 64 -37.45 -8.37 -18.23
C LYS A 64 -37.67 -7.06 -19.00
N ASP A 65 -37.23 -5.93 -18.44
CA ASP A 65 -37.31 -4.63 -19.10
C ASP A 65 -36.33 -4.50 -20.27
N PHE A 66 -35.16 -5.17 -20.19
CA PHE A 66 -34.19 -5.24 -21.27
C PHE A 66 -34.72 -6.07 -22.44
N ASP A 67 -35.29 -7.25 -22.15
CA ASP A 67 -35.85 -8.15 -23.17
C ASP A 67 -37.08 -7.53 -23.88
N LYS A 68 -37.93 -6.79 -23.16
CA LYS A 68 -39.09 -6.09 -23.75
C LYS A 68 -38.70 -4.98 -24.74
N LYS A 69 -37.56 -4.32 -24.52
CA LYS A 69 -37.07 -3.24 -25.39
C LYS A 69 -36.29 -3.75 -26.60
N GLN A 70 -36.13 -5.07 -26.71
CA GLN A 70 -35.39 -5.69 -27.78
C GLN A 70 -36.30 -5.92 -29.00
N SER A 71 -36.52 -4.87 -29.78
CA SER A 71 -37.01 -4.97 -31.15
C SER A 71 -35.83 -4.71 -32.11
N ASP A 72 -35.37 -5.77 -32.79
CA ASP A 72 -34.52 -5.75 -33.99
C ASP A 72 -33.17 -5.00 -33.94
N SER A 73 -32.14 -5.60 -33.33
CA SER A 73 -30.75 -5.18 -33.60
C SER A 73 -29.81 -6.38 -33.76
N SER A 74 -29.04 -6.37 -34.86
CA SER A 74 -27.91 -7.26 -35.15
C SER A 74 -26.69 -6.90 -34.29
N ASP A 75 -26.89 -6.82 -32.97
CA ASP A 75 -25.84 -6.46 -32.02
C ASP A 75 -24.95 -7.67 -31.70
N ASN A 76 -23.64 -7.42 -31.68
CA ASN A 76 -22.64 -8.40 -31.25
C ASN A 76 -22.95 -8.86 -29.81
N ILE A 77 -22.84 -10.17 -29.56
CA ILE A 77 -23.16 -10.82 -28.28
C ILE A 77 -22.45 -10.15 -27.09
N HIS A 78 -21.21 -9.70 -27.30
CA HIS A 78 -20.41 -8.99 -26.30
C HIS A 78 -20.98 -7.61 -25.92
N GLU A 79 -21.51 -6.86 -26.89
CA GLU A 79 -22.08 -5.55 -26.59
C GLU A 79 -23.46 -5.70 -25.93
N ARG A 80 -24.21 -6.74 -26.32
CA ARG A 80 -25.46 -7.10 -25.65
C ARG A 80 -25.24 -7.45 -24.18
N SER A 81 -24.26 -8.29 -23.87
CA SER A 81 -23.96 -8.68 -22.48
C SER A 81 -23.49 -7.48 -21.66
N ARG A 82 -22.63 -6.61 -22.23
CA ARG A 82 -22.19 -5.38 -21.58
C ARG A 82 -23.35 -4.46 -21.24
N ARG A 83 -24.29 -4.23 -22.17
CA ARG A 83 -25.47 -3.39 -21.93
C ARG A 83 -26.42 -3.98 -20.89
N LEU A 84 -26.60 -5.30 -20.87
CA LEU A 84 -27.40 -5.96 -19.85
C LEU A 84 -26.81 -5.75 -18.45
N LEU A 85 -25.51 -5.98 -18.29
CA LEU A 85 -24.80 -5.76 -17.03
C LEU A 85 -24.86 -4.29 -16.58
N LEU A 86 -24.69 -3.34 -17.50
CA LEU A 86 -24.83 -1.92 -17.21
C LEU A 86 -26.25 -1.57 -16.77
N LYS A 87 -27.27 -2.14 -17.42
CA LYS A 87 -28.67 -1.90 -17.06
C LYS A 87 -28.96 -2.42 -15.65
N MET A 88 -28.54 -3.66 -15.37
CA MET A 88 -28.60 -4.29 -14.05
C MET A 88 -27.93 -3.43 -12.98
N HIS A 89 -26.68 -3.03 -13.22
CA HIS A 89 -25.92 -2.18 -12.31
C HIS A 89 -26.61 -0.84 -12.06
N ASN A 90 -27.03 -0.14 -13.12
CA ASN A 90 -27.70 1.15 -12.99
C ASN A 90 -29.05 1.03 -12.26
N THR A 91 -29.79 -0.06 -12.47
CA THR A 91 -31.04 -0.31 -11.73
C THR A 91 -30.76 -0.54 -10.25
N LEU A 92 -29.77 -1.35 -9.90
CA LEU A 92 -29.35 -1.55 -8.51
C LEU A 92 -28.88 -0.23 -7.86
N ALA A 93 -27.96 0.49 -8.51
CA ALA A 93 -27.44 1.75 -8.03
C ALA A 93 -28.53 2.82 -7.85
N SER A 94 -29.52 2.87 -8.76
CA SER A 94 -30.64 3.83 -8.67
C SER A 94 -31.60 3.57 -7.52
N GLN A 95 -31.67 2.34 -7.02
CA GLN A 95 -32.54 1.93 -5.93
C GLN A 95 -31.78 1.82 -4.60
N GLN A 96 -30.49 2.12 -4.59
CA GLN A 96 -29.70 2.15 -3.38
C GLN A 96 -30.06 3.41 -2.58
N GLU A 97 -30.63 3.20 -1.39
CA GLU A 97 -30.88 4.27 -0.45
C GLU A 97 -29.56 4.77 0.14
N LEU A 98 -29.38 6.10 0.14
CA LEU A 98 -28.24 6.77 0.76
C LEU A 98 -28.74 7.51 2.01
N SER A 99 -27.91 7.52 3.06
CA SER A 99 -28.22 8.30 4.27
C SER A 99 -28.29 9.79 3.95
N GLY A 100 -29.33 10.48 4.43
CA GLY A 100 -29.47 11.93 4.25
C GLY A 100 -28.26 12.71 4.76
N VAL A 101 -27.58 12.21 5.81
CA VAL A 101 -26.35 12.81 6.34
C VAL A 101 -25.19 12.69 5.35
N GLN A 102 -25.06 11.54 4.67
CA GLN A 102 -24.05 11.32 3.64
C GLN A 102 -24.27 12.24 2.44
N VAL A 103 -25.52 12.36 1.98
CA VAL A 103 -25.90 13.26 0.89
C VAL A 103 -25.63 14.72 1.25
N ALA A 104 -25.98 15.14 2.47
CA ALA A 104 -25.71 16.48 2.96
C ALA A 104 -24.20 16.77 3.03
N SER A 105 -23.39 15.83 3.56
CA SER A 105 -21.93 15.94 3.60
C SER A 105 -21.33 16.14 2.22
N TYR A 106 -21.79 15.37 1.23
CA TYR A 106 -21.34 15.46 -0.16
C TYR A 106 -21.73 16.80 -0.81
N ILE A 107 -22.99 17.26 -0.62
CA ILE A 107 -23.47 18.54 -1.15
C ILE A 107 -22.71 19.72 -0.52
N LEU A 108 -22.39 19.63 0.77
CA LEU A 108 -21.61 20.64 1.50
C LEU A 108 -20.11 20.54 1.24
N ASN A 109 -19.67 19.58 0.41
CA ASN A 109 -18.28 19.34 0.06
C ASN A 109 -17.38 19.14 1.29
N PHE A 110 -17.90 18.47 2.32
CA PHE A 110 -17.12 18.09 3.49
C PHE A 110 -16.21 16.92 3.16
N PRO A 111 -14.96 16.91 3.68
CA PRO A 111 -14.04 15.82 3.45
C PRO A 111 -14.49 14.57 4.23
N ASP A 112 -14.37 13.40 3.60
CA ASP A 112 -14.73 12.11 4.21
C ASP A 112 -13.83 11.74 5.40
N HIS A 113 -12.64 12.34 5.49
CA HIS A 113 -11.71 12.15 6.61
C HIS A 113 -10.83 13.38 6.81
N TYR A 114 -10.37 13.55 8.05
CA TYR A 114 -9.40 14.58 8.42
C TYR A 114 -8.09 13.90 8.81
N THR A 115 -7.02 14.17 8.06
CA THR A 115 -5.67 13.67 8.39
C THR A 115 -4.70 14.84 8.48
N THR A 116 -3.82 14.77 9.49
CA THR A 116 -2.74 15.75 9.67
C THR A 116 -1.54 15.45 8.77
N HIS A 117 -1.40 14.19 8.37
CA HIS A 117 -0.27 13.68 7.59
C HIS A 117 -0.76 13.02 6.30
N GLU A 118 0.13 13.02 5.31
CA GLU A 118 -0.02 12.21 4.11
C GLU A 118 0.70 10.88 4.30
N PHE A 119 0.15 9.82 3.74
CA PHE A 119 0.64 8.45 3.94
C PHE A 119 1.23 7.88 2.66
N GLN A 120 2.25 7.02 2.79
CA GLN A 120 2.86 6.30 1.68
C GLN A 120 2.95 4.80 2.03
N LYS A 121 2.58 3.90 1.12
CA LYS A 121 2.58 2.45 1.41
C LYS A 121 3.97 1.85 1.21
N ILE A 122 4.37 0.95 2.11
CA ILE A 122 5.54 0.06 1.96
C ILE A 122 5.03 -1.39 2.00
N TYR A 123 5.33 -2.16 0.96
CA TYR A 123 5.04 -3.60 0.92
C TYR A 123 6.24 -4.37 1.47
N LEU A 124 6.34 -4.46 2.80
CA LEU A 124 7.54 -4.95 3.48
C LEU A 124 7.82 -6.44 3.22
N ILE A 125 6.78 -7.27 3.18
CA ILE A 125 6.91 -8.73 3.05
C ILE A 125 7.65 -9.15 1.77
N GLY A 126 7.36 -8.49 0.64
CA GLY A 126 8.04 -8.78 -0.62
C GLY A 126 9.54 -8.48 -0.57
N ILE A 127 9.91 -7.41 0.15
CA ILE A 127 11.31 -7.02 0.36
C ILE A 127 12.00 -8.01 1.30
N GLU A 128 11.34 -8.39 2.42
CA GLU A 128 11.85 -9.39 3.37
C GLU A 128 12.13 -10.73 2.69
N ASN A 129 11.18 -11.23 1.89
CA ASN A 129 11.28 -12.52 1.20
C ASN A 129 12.43 -12.52 0.17
N HIS A 130 12.65 -11.39 -0.52
CA HIS A 130 13.80 -11.27 -1.40
C HIS A 130 15.13 -11.31 -0.65
N LEU A 131 15.23 -10.55 0.44
CA LEU A 131 16.44 -10.53 1.24
C LEU A 131 16.71 -11.91 1.82
N GLU A 132 15.69 -12.62 2.31
CA GLU A 132 15.82 -14.01 2.74
C GLU A 132 16.36 -14.93 1.64
N LYS A 133 15.80 -14.82 0.43
CA LYS A 133 16.27 -15.61 -0.71
C LYS A 133 17.72 -15.30 -1.06
N CYS A 134 18.11 -14.02 -1.10
CA CYS A 134 19.51 -13.63 -1.33
C CYS A 134 20.46 -14.14 -0.25
N LEU A 135 19.99 -14.22 1.01
CA LEU A 135 20.77 -14.76 2.13
C LEU A 135 20.99 -16.26 1.98
N GLN A 136 19.94 -17.00 1.61
CA GLN A 136 20.02 -18.45 1.34
C GLN A 136 20.94 -18.75 0.15
N ASP A 137 20.84 -17.97 -0.92
CA ASP A 137 21.71 -18.09 -2.09
C ASP A 137 23.18 -17.83 -1.71
N ALA A 138 23.45 -16.82 -0.87
CA ALA A 138 24.79 -16.51 -0.38
C ALA A 138 25.37 -17.63 0.52
N LYS A 139 24.55 -18.24 1.39
CA LYS A 139 24.95 -19.38 2.23
C LYS A 139 25.26 -20.63 1.38
N THR A 140 24.42 -20.94 0.40
CA THR A 140 24.60 -22.09 -0.52
C THR A 140 25.90 -21.99 -1.32
N GLN A 141 26.28 -20.77 -1.73
CA GLN A 141 27.55 -20.53 -2.45
C GLN A 141 28.79 -20.75 -1.57
N GLN A 142 28.69 -20.63 -0.25
CA GLN A 142 29.79 -20.90 0.68
C GLN A 142 29.92 -22.39 1.00
N GLU A 143 28.81 -23.11 1.17
CA GLU A 143 28.81 -24.56 1.48
C GLU A 143 29.30 -25.43 0.30
N ASN A 144 29.12 -24.99 -0.94
CA ASN A 144 29.69 -25.67 -2.11
C ASN A 144 31.24 -25.64 -2.18
N GLY A 145 31.91 -24.93 -1.26
CA GLY A 145 33.36 -25.04 -1.03
C GLY A 145 33.77 -26.06 0.03
N SER A 146 32.82 -26.70 0.74
CA SER A 146 33.08 -27.68 1.80
C SER A 146 31.86 -28.56 2.06
N ASN A 147 31.75 -29.66 1.29
CA ASN A 147 30.92 -30.84 1.48
C ASN A 147 29.40 -30.69 1.71
N MET A 148 28.66 -31.46 0.91
CA MET A 148 27.23 -31.71 1.02
C MET A 148 26.83 -32.22 2.41
N ILE A 149 25.89 -31.54 3.08
CA ILE A 149 24.96 -32.17 4.02
C ILE A 149 23.56 -31.62 3.72
N GLU A 150 22.68 -32.53 3.30
CA GLU A 150 21.24 -32.29 3.26
C GLU A 150 20.76 -31.93 4.67
N ASN A 151 20.27 -30.70 4.85
CA ASN A 151 19.38 -30.37 5.96
C ASN A 151 18.09 -29.77 5.41
N GLN A 152 17.19 -30.65 4.98
CA GLN A 152 15.77 -30.37 4.91
C GLN A 152 15.25 -30.23 6.34
N THR A 153 15.16 -29.03 6.91
CA THR A 153 14.35 -28.83 8.13
C THR A 153 13.85 -27.39 8.28
N TYR A 154 12.56 -27.24 7.96
CA TYR A 154 11.56 -26.33 8.54
C TYR A 154 11.84 -24.82 8.66
N ALA A 155 11.17 -24.05 7.80
CA ALA A 155 10.40 -22.90 8.28
C ALA A 155 8.92 -23.30 8.26
N GLN A 156 8.37 -23.56 9.44
CA GLN A 156 6.93 -23.69 9.67
C GLN A 156 6.21 -22.48 9.06
N ILE A 157 5.54 -22.73 7.94
CA ILE A 157 4.42 -21.91 7.49
C ILE A 157 3.34 -22.10 8.55
N HIS A 158 3.33 -21.22 9.56
CA HIS A 158 2.21 -21.13 10.48
C HIS A 158 1.01 -20.59 9.69
N GLU A 159 0.13 -21.52 9.29
CA GLU A 159 -1.31 -21.37 9.06
C GLU A 159 -1.79 -19.97 8.67
N PHE A 160 -1.55 -19.60 7.41
CA PHE A 160 -2.41 -18.72 6.62
C PHE A 160 -2.37 -19.21 5.16
N GLU A 161 -2.91 -20.40 4.92
CA GLU A 161 -2.95 -21.06 3.60
C GLU A 161 -3.89 -20.39 2.57
N ASP A 162 -4.49 -19.24 2.89
CA ASP A 162 -5.52 -18.64 2.03
C ASP A 162 -5.03 -17.54 1.06
N ASP A 163 -3.75 -17.13 1.05
CA ASP A 163 -3.29 -16.07 0.11
C ASP A 163 -1.81 -16.21 -0.31
N LEU A 164 -1.51 -17.18 -1.18
CA LEU A 164 -0.20 -17.28 -1.86
C LEU A 164 0.16 -16.02 -2.68
N ASP A 165 -0.82 -15.19 -3.03
CA ASP A 165 -0.62 -13.93 -3.77
C ASP A 165 -0.10 -12.77 -2.90
N VAL A 166 -0.22 -12.83 -1.57
CA VAL A 166 0.25 -11.78 -0.64
C VAL A 166 1.75 -11.93 -0.31
N LEU A 167 2.32 -13.10 -0.55
CA LEU A 167 3.72 -13.43 -0.25
C LEU A 167 4.69 -13.09 -1.40
N ASN A 168 4.18 -12.88 -2.61
CA ASN A 168 5.00 -12.55 -3.77
C ASN A 168 5.25 -11.04 -3.86
N GLU A 169 6.42 -10.66 -4.37
CA GLU A 169 6.68 -9.26 -4.68
C GLU A 169 5.67 -8.73 -5.70
N HIS A 170 4.94 -7.68 -5.31
CA HIS A 170 4.07 -6.98 -6.23
C HIS A 170 4.91 -6.16 -7.21
N PHE A 171 4.96 -6.64 -8.45
CA PHE A 171 5.50 -5.87 -9.55
C PHE A 171 4.37 -5.17 -10.29
N LEU A 172 4.53 -3.85 -10.49
CA LEU A 172 3.75 -3.12 -11.46
C LEU A 172 4.34 -3.39 -12.84
N ILE A 173 3.49 -3.79 -13.78
CA ILE A 173 3.85 -3.89 -15.19
C ILE A 173 3.63 -2.52 -15.81
N GLU A 174 4.72 -1.81 -16.08
CA GLU A 174 4.68 -0.49 -16.71
C GLU A 174 5.29 -0.56 -18.12
N SER A 175 4.68 0.15 -19.07
CA SER A 175 5.25 0.32 -20.41
C SER A 175 6.39 1.32 -20.36
N ALA A 176 7.61 0.87 -20.66
CA ALA A 176 8.74 1.76 -20.88
C ALA A 176 8.59 2.51 -22.22
N GLU A 177 9.42 3.55 -22.46
CA GLU A 177 9.37 4.41 -23.66
C GLU A 177 9.44 3.67 -25.01
N ASN A 178 9.76 2.36 -25.01
CA ASN A 178 9.87 1.51 -26.20
C ASN A 178 8.83 0.37 -26.30
N ASN A 179 7.64 0.50 -25.71
CA ASN A 179 6.62 -0.58 -25.65
C ASN A 179 7.10 -1.88 -24.96
N LYS A 180 8.22 -1.80 -24.25
CA LYS A 180 8.75 -2.93 -23.46
C LYS A 180 8.09 -2.90 -22.10
N MET A 181 7.42 -4.00 -21.75
CA MET A 181 6.87 -4.19 -20.42
C MET A 181 8.00 -4.41 -19.42
N VAL A 182 7.98 -3.64 -18.33
CA VAL A 182 8.99 -3.67 -17.29
C VAL A 182 8.32 -3.88 -15.95
N PHE A 183 8.89 -4.80 -15.16
CA PHE A 183 8.48 -5.03 -13.78
C PHE A 183 9.12 -3.99 -12.87
N VAL A 184 8.30 -3.22 -12.15
CA VAL A 184 8.76 -2.18 -11.23
C VAL A 184 8.22 -2.42 -9.83
N ASN A 185 9.07 -2.23 -8.83
CA ASN A 185 8.73 -2.39 -7.42
C ASN A 185 9.47 -1.31 -6.61
N SER A 186 8.85 -0.84 -5.53
CA SER A 186 9.44 0.04 -4.52
C SER A 186 10.85 -0.39 -4.05
N ARG A 187 11.13 -1.70 -4.00
CA ARG A 187 12.47 -2.24 -3.73
C ARG A 187 13.50 -1.81 -4.76
N ILE A 188 13.18 -1.98 -6.05
CA ILE A 188 14.07 -1.67 -7.19
C ILE A 188 14.35 -0.16 -7.21
N ASP A 189 13.32 0.65 -6.97
CA ASP A 189 13.43 2.11 -6.85
C ASP A 189 14.43 2.50 -5.73
N TYR A 190 14.39 1.80 -4.59
CA TYR A 190 15.30 2.02 -3.46
C TYR A 190 16.73 1.51 -3.72
N GLN A 191 16.89 0.31 -4.27
CA GLN A 191 18.20 -0.32 -4.53
C GLN A 191 19.01 0.45 -5.58
N HIS A 192 18.34 0.99 -6.61
CA HIS A 192 18.97 1.74 -7.68
C HIS A 192 18.78 3.26 -7.55
N ARG A 193 18.60 3.76 -6.33
CA ARG A 193 18.62 5.20 -6.01
C ARG A 193 19.98 5.84 -6.34
N ASP A 194 20.00 7.16 -6.48
CA ASP A 194 21.22 7.93 -6.73
C ASP A 194 22.26 7.75 -5.60
N ASN A 195 23.56 7.88 -5.91
CA ASN A 195 24.63 7.70 -4.93
C ASN A 195 24.60 8.75 -3.80
N THR A 196 24.07 9.94 -4.07
CA THR A 196 23.86 10.98 -3.05
C THR A 196 22.86 10.57 -1.97
N LEU A 197 22.00 9.59 -2.25
CA LEU A 197 20.96 9.10 -1.34
C LEU A 197 21.37 7.85 -0.57
N ASN A 198 22.66 7.50 -0.54
CA ASN A 198 23.14 6.29 0.15
C ASN A 198 22.80 6.26 1.64
N ASN A 199 22.79 7.43 2.30
CA ASN A 199 22.55 7.54 3.75
C ASN A 199 21.08 7.36 4.16
N TYR A 200 20.14 7.30 3.21
CA TYR A 200 18.73 7.15 3.54
C TYR A 200 18.38 5.67 3.72
N CYS A 201 17.79 5.33 4.87
CA CYS A 201 17.14 4.04 5.08
C CYS A 201 15.86 3.92 4.24
N LEU A 202 15.31 2.71 4.11
CA LEU A 202 14.09 2.47 3.32
C LEU A 202 12.89 3.30 3.83
N TYR A 203 12.76 3.44 5.14
CA TYR A 203 11.70 4.24 5.76
C TYR A 203 11.81 5.72 5.38
N ASP A 204 12.99 6.32 5.53
CA ASP A 204 13.21 7.72 5.19
C ASP A 204 13.10 7.97 3.69
N PHE A 205 13.59 7.04 2.88
CA PHE A 205 13.49 7.14 1.43
C PHE A 205 12.04 7.20 0.97
N THR A 206 11.19 6.31 1.48
CA THR A 206 9.76 6.25 1.10
C THR A 206 8.95 7.43 1.68
N SER A 207 9.38 7.98 2.81
CA SER A 207 8.82 9.20 3.40
C SER A 207 9.13 10.45 2.56
N TRP A 208 10.37 10.58 2.07
CA TRP A 208 10.86 11.80 1.43
C TRP A 208 10.82 11.80 -0.09
N PHE A 209 10.82 10.65 -0.75
CA PHE A 209 10.95 10.58 -2.20
C PHE A 209 9.72 9.96 -2.87
N ARG A 210 9.46 10.39 -4.10
CA ARG A 210 8.53 9.75 -5.02
C ARG A 210 9.15 9.55 -6.40
N LYS A 211 8.76 8.47 -7.06
CA LYS A 211 8.98 8.26 -8.48
C LYS A 211 8.06 9.17 -9.29
N LYS A 212 8.61 9.92 -10.25
CA LYS A 212 7.86 10.76 -11.20
C LYS A 212 8.36 10.51 -12.62
N LYS A 213 7.45 10.37 -13.58
CA LYS A 213 7.81 10.34 -15.02
C LYS A 213 8.42 11.69 -15.41
N ILE A 214 9.47 11.64 -16.20
CA ILE A 214 10.23 12.81 -16.62
C ILE A 214 9.38 13.69 -17.54
N ASP A 215 9.30 14.97 -17.20
CA ASP A 215 8.73 16.03 -18.03
C ASP A 215 9.83 16.85 -18.74
N GLU A 216 9.50 17.62 -19.77
CA GLU A 216 10.45 18.48 -20.49
C GLU A 216 11.14 19.49 -19.55
N ASN A 217 10.39 20.04 -18.60
CA ASN A 217 10.93 20.94 -17.60
C ASN A 217 11.92 20.23 -16.66
N ASP A 218 11.67 18.95 -16.36
CA ASP A 218 12.56 18.15 -15.52
C ASP A 218 13.88 17.86 -16.23
N LYS A 219 13.86 17.62 -17.55
CA LYS A 219 15.08 17.48 -18.37
C LYS A 219 15.93 18.74 -18.34
N ARG A 220 15.31 19.92 -18.46
CA ARG A 220 16.01 21.22 -18.41
C ARG A 220 16.66 21.46 -17.05
N ILE A 221 15.98 21.12 -15.96
CA ILE A 221 16.51 21.32 -14.60
C ILE A 221 17.66 20.36 -14.31
N LEU A 222 17.53 19.08 -14.70
CA LEU A 222 18.60 18.10 -14.53
C LEU A 222 19.84 18.40 -15.40
N ALA A 223 19.66 19.03 -16.57
CA ALA A 223 20.78 19.50 -17.38
C ALA A 223 21.51 20.66 -16.71
N LYS A 224 20.76 21.62 -16.12
CA LYS A 224 21.33 22.76 -15.39
C LYS A 224 22.05 22.37 -14.09
N THR A 225 21.64 21.30 -13.42
CA THR A 225 22.32 20.85 -12.18
C THR A 225 23.73 20.31 -12.45
N ASN A 226 24.02 19.82 -13.66
CA ASN A 226 25.36 19.38 -14.06
C ASN A 226 26.30 20.54 -14.42
N GLU A 227 25.76 21.71 -14.74
CA GLU A 227 26.51 22.93 -15.01
C GLU A 227 26.43 23.81 -13.77
N GLU A 228 27.42 23.74 -12.87
CA GLU A 228 27.50 24.50 -11.62
C GLU A 228 27.18 26.00 -11.80
N THR A 229 25.90 26.35 -11.74
CA THR A 229 25.42 27.72 -11.80
C THR A 229 24.38 27.90 -10.71
N THR A 230 24.84 28.40 -9.57
CA THR A 230 24.02 28.94 -8.48
C THR A 230 23.28 30.19 -8.98
N SER A 231 22.25 29.98 -9.79
CA SER A 231 21.30 31.04 -10.12
C SER A 231 20.34 31.22 -8.94
N ILE A 232 20.42 32.39 -8.30
CA ILE A 232 19.51 32.79 -7.21
C ILE A 232 18.15 33.08 -7.83
N SER A 233 17.35 32.03 -8.03
CA SER A 233 15.96 32.13 -8.46
C SER A 233 15.13 32.77 -7.34
N ARG A 234 14.44 33.87 -7.66
CA ARG A 234 13.42 34.46 -6.76
C ARG A 234 12.17 33.58 -6.80
N GLY A 235 11.82 32.97 -5.67
CA GLY A 235 10.61 32.15 -5.52
C GLY A 235 10.75 31.02 -4.51
N ARG A 236 9.74 30.16 -4.42
CA ARG A 236 9.81 28.91 -3.63
C ARG A 236 10.92 28.03 -4.23
N PRO A 237 11.84 27.47 -3.42
CA PRO A 237 12.88 26.59 -3.95
C PRO A 237 12.25 25.38 -4.64
N SER A 238 12.79 25.04 -5.81
CA SER A 238 12.37 23.84 -6.54
C SER A 238 12.75 22.61 -5.72
N ASN A 239 11.89 21.59 -5.73
CA ASN A 239 12.21 20.33 -5.06
C ASN A 239 13.45 19.68 -5.67
N GLU A 240 14.27 19.07 -4.82
CA GLU A 240 15.43 18.26 -5.20
C GLU A 240 14.99 17.09 -6.09
N ARG A 241 15.79 16.81 -7.14
CA ARG A 241 15.51 15.79 -8.15
C ARG A 241 16.77 14.98 -8.40
N TYR A 242 16.60 13.67 -8.48
CA TYR A 242 17.69 12.72 -8.65
C TYR A 242 17.35 11.74 -9.77
N LYS A 243 18.37 11.32 -10.52
CA LYS A 243 18.22 10.26 -11.53
C LYS A 243 18.40 8.91 -10.84
N PHE A 244 17.73 7.89 -11.35
CA PHE A 244 18.06 6.52 -10.95
C PHE A 244 19.44 6.13 -11.48
N LEU A 245 20.02 5.05 -10.95
CA LEU A 245 21.22 4.47 -11.55
C LEU A 245 20.89 3.76 -12.88
N PRO A 246 21.88 3.57 -13.79
CA PRO A 246 21.67 2.93 -15.09
C PRO A 246 21.10 1.51 -15.02
N GLN A 247 21.30 0.81 -13.91
CA GLN A 247 20.76 -0.53 -13.67
C GLN A 247 19.24 -0.51 -13.45
N HIS A 248 18.65 0.64 -13.12
CA HIS A 248 17.20 0.74 -12.93
C HIS A 248 16.49 0.58 -14.28
N PRO A 249 15.46 -0.29 -14.39
CA PRO A 249 14.71 -0.52 -15.62
C PRO A 249 13.98 0.71 -16.23
N GLN A 250 13.96 1.83 -15.50
CA GLN A 250 13.26 3.07 -15.83
C GLN A 250 14.18 4.29 -15.73
N HIS A 251 15.50 4.07 -15.76
CA HIS A 251 16.52 5.11 -15.65
C HIS A 251 16.30 6.30 -16.59
N PHE A 252 15.89 6.04 -17.84
CA PHE A 252 15.70 7.07 -18.85
C PHE A 252 14.35 7.79 -18.79
N SER A 253 13.33 7.19 -18.16
CA SER A 253 11.94 7.65 -18.22
C SER A 253 11.43 8.25 -16.92
N HIS A 254 12.05 7.92 -15.77
CA HIS A 254 11.62 8.34 -14.45
C HIS A 254 12.74 8.97 -13.62
N ILE A 255 12.35 9.82 -12.68
CA ILE A 255 13.24 10.48 -11.71
C ILE A 255 12.68 10.33 -10.30
N LEU A 256 13.56 10.45 -9.32
CA LEU A 256 13.19 10.63 -7.91
C LEU A 256 13.04 12.12 -7.62
N MET A 257 11.91 12.48 -7.02
CA MET A 257 11.64 13.85 -6.59
C MET A 257 11.35 13.86 -5.10
N LYS A 258 12.03 14.75 -4.38
CA LYS A 258 11.81 14.95 -2.95
C LYS A 258 10.48 15.66 -2.70
N TRP A 259 9.75 15.21 -1.69
CA TRP A 259 8.55 15.88 -1.20
C TRP A 259 8.91 17.16 -0.45
N THR A 260 7.95 18.08 -0.37
CA THR A 260 8.12 19.32 0.41
C THR A 260 7.90 19.11 1.90
N LYS A 261 7.15 18.07 2.26
CA LYS A 261 6.89 17.62 3.63
C LYS A 261 7.03 16.09 3.66
N PRO A 262 7.55 15.50 4.74
CA PRO A 262 7.67 14.05 4.85
C PRO A 262 6.28 13.41 4.89
N ARG A 263 6.17 12.22 4.30
CA ARG A 263 4.98 11.38 4.37
C ARG A 263 5.20 10.26 5.35
N VAL A 264 4.16 9.82 6.05
CA VAL A 264 4.25 8.72 7.01
C VAL A 264 4.16 7.40 6.26
N PRO A 265 5.21 6.57 6.25
CA PRO A 265 5.14 5.26 5.64
C PRO A 265 4.22 4.32 6.44
N VAL A 266 3.33 3.63 5.73
CA VAL A 266 2.39 2.65 6.26
C VAL A 266 2.82 1.29 5.75
N LEU A 267 3.19 0.41 6.69
CA LEU A 267 3.58 -0.95 6.38
C LEU A 267 2.35 -1.76 5.98
N ILE A 268 2.39 -2.33 4.78
CA ILE A 268 1.38 -3.23 4.25
C ILE A 268 1.95 -4.65 4.28
N GLY A 269 1.18 -5.58 4.85
CA GLY A 269 1.56 -6.98 5.00
C GLY A 269 1.43 -7.47 6.45
N PRO A 270 1.96 -8.67 6.76
CA PRO A 270 1.97 -9.22 8.11
C PRO A 270 2.68 -8.26 9.07
N MET A 271 2.13 -8.12 10.28
CA MET A 271 2.75 -7.30 11.31
C MET A 271 4.16 -7.78 11.63
N ILE A 272 5.04 -6.83 11.95
CA ILE A 272 6.40 -7.13 12.43
C ILE A 272 6.27 -7.99 13.70
N PRO A 273 6.95 -9.15 13.77
CA PRO A 273 6.91 -10.02 14.94
C PRO A 273 7.37 -9.32 16.22
N ARG A 274 7.05 -9.88 17.38
CA ARG A 274 7.56 -9.36 18.65
C ARG A 274 8.99 -9.83 18.87
N ARG A 275 9.85 -8.91 19.32
CA ARG A 275 11.27 -9.18 19.63
C ARG A 275 11.49 -10.35 20.60
N GLU A 276 10.56 -10.57 21.53
CA GLU A 276 10.69 -11.52 22.64
C GLU A 276 10.48 -12.99 22.25
N ARG A 277 9.99 -13.27 21.03
CA ARG A 277 9.72 -14.63 20.57
C ARG A 277 10.92 -15.18 19.80
N ASP A 278 11.62 -16.16 20.37
CA ASP A 278 12.82 -16.74 19.77
C ASP A 278 12.59 -17.32 18.37
N GLU A 279 11.46 -17.99 18.15
CA GLU A 279 11.07 -18.54 16.83
C GLU A 279 10.99 -17.48 15.72
N THR A 280 10.60 -16.25 16.06
CA THR A 280 10.38 -15.16 15.08
C THR A 280 11.42 -14.04 15.19
N LYS A 281 12.46 -14.26 15.98
CA LYS A 281 13.46 -13.26 16.34
C LYS A 281 14.30 -12.84 15.14
N GLU A 282 14.69 -13.80 14.29
CA GLU A 282 15.41 -13.52 13.05
C GLU A 282 14.59 -12.63 12.11
N ARG A 283 13.32 -12.98 11.91
CA ARG A 283 12.40 -12.18 11.10
C ARG A 283 12.22 -10.76 11.65
N TYR A 284 12.14 -10.60 12.98
CA TYR A 284 12.10 -9.29 13.61
C TYR A 284 13.34 -8.44 13.26
N TYR A 285 14.54 -8.99 13.43
CA TYR A 285 15.77 -8.26 13.09
C TYR A 285 15.83 -7.91 11.62
N ARG A 286 15.50 -8.85 10.74
CA ARG A 286 15.45 -8.62 9.29
C ARG A 286 14.51 -7.47 8.94
N ALA A 287 13.29 -7.45 9.50
CA ALA A 287 12.32 -6.38 9.28
C ALA A 287 12.85 -5.00 9.70
N ILE A 288 13.43 -4.92 10.90
CA ILE A 288 13.94 -3.66 11.46
C ILE A 288 15.17 -3.17 10.70
N LEU A 289 16.12 -4.05 10.38
CA LEU A 289 17.30 -3.73 9.59
C LEU A 289 16.90 -3.26 8.18
N THR A 290 15.96 -3.94 7.55
CA THR A 290 15.43 -3.57 6.22
C THR A 290 14.83 -2.17 6.21
N LEU A 291 14.15 -1.76 7.28
CA LEU A 291 13.48 -0.46 7.36
C LEU A 291 14.42 0.69 7.71
N PHE A 292 15.32 0.47 8.67
CA PHE A 292 16.04 1.55 9.36
C PHE A 292 17.55 1.57 9.13
N VAL A 293 18.13 0.54 8.51
CA VAL A 293 19.53 0.56 8.06
C VAL A 293 19.54 0.92 6.58
N PRO A 294 20.44 1.81 6.11
CA PRO A 294 20.61 2.03 4.68
C PRO A 294 21.27 0.83 3.99
N TRP A 295 20.65 0.31 2.93
CA TRP A 295 21.16 -0.84 2.19
C TRP A 295 20.93 -0.72 0.68
N ARG A 296 21.71 -1.47 -0.10
CA ARG A 296 21.48 -1.75 -1.52
C ARG A 296 21.51 -3.25 -1.78
N THR A 297 22.39 -3.96 -1.08
CA THR A 297 22.55 -5.41 -1.13
C THR A 297 22.48 -6.01 0.28
N ILE A 298 22.35 -7.33 0.35
CA ILE A 298 22.22 -8.02 1.64
C ILE A 298 23.49 -7.94 2.51
N THR A 299 24.64 -7.80 1.87
CA THR A 299 25.94 -7.59 2.52
C THR A 299 25.99 -6.30 3.34
N ASP A 300 25.12 -5.33 3.06
CA ASP A 300 25.04 -4.08 3.83
C ASP A 300 24.26 -4.28 5.15
N LEU A 301 23.48 -5.36 5.26
CA LEU A 301 22.60 -5.63 6.40
C LEU A 301 23.19 -6.64 7.38
N CYS A 302 23.84 -7.68 6.86
CA CYS A 302 24.49 -8.71 7.67
C CYS A 302 25.80 -9.15 7.01
N ASP A 303 26.83 -9.35 7.83
CA ASP A 303 28.00 -10.11 7.41
C ASP A 303 27.61 -11.58 7.28
N VAL A 304 27.91 -12.18 6.11
CA VAL A 304 27.53 -13.58 5.80
C VAL A 304 28.18 -14.57 6.77
N THR A 305 29.18 -14.15 7.53
CA THR A 305 29.92 -14.92 8.52
C THR A 305 29.38 -14.85 9.95
N GLU A 306 28.48 -13.90 10.25
CA GLU A 306 27.98 -13.66 11.62
C GLU A 306 26.45 -13.83 11.69
N THR A 307 25.94 -15.06 11.51
CA THR A 307 24.60 -15.44 11.99
C THR A 307 24.59 -16.87 12.49
#